data_AF-A0A9J6B574-F1
#
_entry.id   AF-A0A9J6B574-F1
#
_cell.length_a   1.000
_cell.length_b   1.000
_cell.length_c   1.000
_cell.angle_alpha   90.00
_cell.angle_beta   90.00
_cell.angle_gamma   90.00
#
_symmetry.space_group_name_H-M   'P 1'
#
loop_
_entity.id
_entity.type
_entity.pdbx_description
1 polymer ?
#
loop_
_entity_poly.entity_id
_entity_poly.type
_entity_poly.pdbx_seq_one_letter_code
_entity_poly.pdbx_strand_id
1 'polypeptide(L)'
;MNLRLLTSRRVRTLQKKKDGLSHVLKRHMYIRISQEYRSTLPLESQDRPFTQEENENLWNESGEPLEKKKSWYCGSSSSSFDGGDRETISAMESKIAYLNAELVAVAEREKKREEREKKREEEIAAAKKEIFFLHVRLAVMNRQGDENDKSNKESEGDEE
;
A
#
# COMPACT_ATOMS: atom_id res chain seq x y z
N MET A 1 31.35 -33.14 -4.13
CA MET A 1 30.51 -31.99 -3.71
C MET A 1 30.31 -32.04 -2.20
N ASN A 2 30.67 -30.97 -1.48
CA ASN A 2 30.77 -30.97 -0.01
C ASN A 2 29.42 -30.71 0.69
N LEU A 3 28.78 -31.77 1.22
CA LEU A 3 27.51 -31.68 1.98
C LEU A 3 27.57 -30.76 3.21
N ARG A 4 28.75 -30.58 3.82
CA ARG A 4 28.93 -29.71 5.01
C ARG A 4 28.73 -28.21 4.75
N LEU A 5 28.92 -27.76 3.51
CA LEU A 5 28.73 -26.35 3.13
C LEU A 5 27.25 -26.01 2.90
N LEU A 6 26.46 -26.97 2.41
CA LEU A 6 25.03 -26.82 2.17
C LEU A 6 24.23 -26.73 3.47
N THR A 7 24.57 -27.55 4.47
CA THR A 7 23.93 -27.51 5.79
C THR A 7 24.24 -26.20 6.53
N SER A 8 25.50 -25.76 6.50
CA SER A 8 25.94 -24.49 7.10
C SER A 8 25.32 -23.23 6.46
N ARG A 9 24.95 -23.29 5.17
CA ARG A 9 24.21 -22.20 4.52
C ARG A 9 22.74 -22.18 4.95
N ARG A 10 22.07 -23.35 5.01
CA ARG A 10 20.66 -23.47 5.44
C ARG A 10 20.43 -22.99 6.88
N VAL A 11 21.30 -23.35 7.81
CA VAL A 11 21.20 -22.94 9.22
C VAL A 11 21.29 -21.41 9.36
N ARG A 12 22.24 -20.77 8.67
CA ARG A 12 22.39 -19.30 8.69
C ARG A 12 21.20 -18.56 8.09
N THR A 13 20.57 -19.11 7.04
CA THR A 13 19.36 -18.51 6.45
C THR A 13 18.13 -18.64 7.33
N LEU A 14 17.99 -19.74 8.08
CA LEU A 14 16.88 -19.93 9.01
C LEU A 14 17.01 -19.02 10.25
N GLN A 15 18.23 -18.84 10.75
CA GLN A 15 18.50 -17.92 11.86
C GLN A 15 18.16 -16.48 11.48
N LYS A 16 18.63 -16.00 10.32
CA LYS A 16 18.29 -14.65 9.82
C LYS A 16 16.79 -14.42 9.64
N LYS A 17 16.05 -15.45 9.19
CA LYS A 17 14.58 -15.37 9.09
C LYS A 17 13.91 -15.30 10.46
N LYS A 18 14.40 -16.07 11.45
CA LYS A 18 13.92 -16.05 12.83
C LYS A 18 14.17 -14.69 13.50
N ASP A 19 15.35 -14.12 13.29
CA ASP A 19 15.73 -12.82 13.86
C ASP A 19 14.92 -11.67 13.22
N GLY A 20 14.67 -11.75 11.90
CA GLY A 20 13.80 -10.81 11.20
C GLY A 20 12.34 -10.86 11.67
N LEU A 21 11.78 -12.07 11.85
CA LEU A 21 10.43 -12.27 12.40
C LEU A 21 10.32 -11.78 13.85
N SER A 22 11.35 -12.02 14.67
CA SER A 22 11.43 -11.50 16.04
C SER A 22 11.37 -9.98 16.08
N HIS A 23 12.09 -9.30 15.18
CA HIS A 23 12.08 -7.84 15.10
C HIS A 23 10.72 -7.27 14.68
N VAL A 24 10.05 -7.90 13.71
CA VAL A 24 8.71 -7.50 13.26
C VAL A 24 7.69 -7.69 14.38
N LEU A 25 7.73 -8.82 15.10
CA LEU A 25 6.83 -9.08 16.22
C LEU A 25 7.05 -8.10 17.38
N LYS A 26 8.31 -7.78 17.72
CA LYS A 26 8.63 -6.77 18.75
C LYS A 26 8.09 -5.40 18.41
N ARG A 27 8.16 -4.98 17.13
CA ARG A 27 7.57 -3.71 16.67
C ARG A 27 6.06 -3.69 16.78
N HIS A 28 5.38 -4.75 16.33
CA HIS A 28 3.92 -4.84 16.44
C HIS A 28 3.43 -4.85 17.89
N MET A 29 4.14 -5.57 18.76
CA MET A 29 3.85 -5.62 20.20
C MET A 29 4.03 -4.25 20.84
N TYR A 30 5.13 -3.55 20.53
CA TYR A 30 5.39 -2.20 21.02
C TYR A 30 4.30 -1.21 20.60
N ILE A 31 3.92 -1.20 19.32
CA ILE A 31 2.85 -0.33 18.81
C ILE A 31 1.53 -0.57 19.56
N ARG A 32 1.18 -1.83 19.81
CA ARG A 32 -0.05 -2.19 20.53
C ARG A 32 -0.04 -1.67 21.97
N ILE A 33 1.01 -1.96 22.72
CA ILE A 33 1.14 -1.57 24.13
C ILE A 33 1.17 -0.03 24.26
N SER A 34 1.87 0.66 23.35
CA SER A 34 1.90 2.12 23.31
C SER A 34 0.51 2.74 23.05
N GLN A 35 -0.30 2.13 22.17
CA GLN A 35 -1.66 2.61 21.91
C GLN A 35 -2.60 2.36 23.10
N GLU A 36 -2.47 1.20 23.74
CA GLU A 36 -3.25 0.84 24.93
C GLU A 36 -2.94 1.79 26.09
N TYR A 37 -1.66 2.06 26.34
CA TYR A 37 -1.24 3.04 27.35
C TYR A 37 -1.75 4.45 27.05
N ARG A 38 -1.62 4.93 25.80
CA ARG A 38 -2.17 6.25 25.41
C ARG A 38 -3.67 6.36 25.63
N SER A 39 -4.41 5.27 25.45
CA SER A 39 -5.86 5.24 25.68
C SER A 39 -6.24 5.43 27.16
N THR A 40 -5.30 5.21 28.09
CA THR A 40 -5.49 5.45 29.53
C THR A 40 -5.12 6.85 29.97
N LEU A 41 -4.41 7.62 29.12
CA LEU A 41 -4.02 8.99 29.42
C LEU A 41 -5.16 9.98 29.11
N PRO A 42 -5.21 11.13 29.82
CA PRO A 42 -6.09 12.24 29.46
C PRO A 42 -5.89 12.66 28.00
N LEU A 43 -6.96 13.12 27.32
CA LEU A 43 -6.90 13.51 25.90
C LEU A 43 -5.78 14.52 25.59
N GLU A 44 -5.49 15.42 26.53
CA GLU A 44 -4.43 16.44 26.42
C GLU A 44 -3.02 15.84 26.32
N SER A 45 -2.83 14.59 26.75
CA SER A 45 -1.53 13.91 26.82
C SER A 45 -1.37 12.80 25.77
N GLN A 46 -2.39 12.50 24.96
CA GLN A 46 -2.37 11.37 24.01
C GLN A 46 -1.39 11.56 22.84
N ASP A 47 -1.11 12.80 22.45
CA ASP A 47 -0.26 13.11 21.29
C ASP A 47 1.20 13.39 21.66
N ARG A 48 1.54 13.42 22.96
CA ARG A 48 2.91 13.67 23.41
C ARG A 48 3.81 12.46 23.12
N PRO A 49 5.06 12.65 22.66
CA PRO A 49 6.03 11.56 22.59
C PRO A 49 6.33 10.99 23.99
N PHE A 50 6.53 9.68 24.05
CA PHE A 50 6.95 9.01 25.29
C PHE A 50 8.30 9.56 25.75
N THR A 51 8.42 9.84 27.04
CA THR A 51 9.70 10.08 27.69
C THR A 51 10.49 8.77 27.77
N GLN A 52 11.81 8.88 27.96
CA GLN A 52 12.68 7.70 28.08
C GLN A 52 12.25 6.78 29.24
N GLU A 53 11.88 7.38 30.37
CA GLU A 53 11.42 6.66 31.56
C GLU A 53 10.10 5.92 31.29
N GLU A 54 9.12 6.56 30.64
CA GLU A 54 7.86 5.91 30.24
C GLU A 54 8.12 4.75 29.27
N ASN A 55 9.04 4.93 28.31
CA ASN A 55 9.39 3.88 27.37
C ASN A 55 10.03 2.68 28.07
N GLU A 56 10.99 2.91 28.96
CA GLU A 56 11.62 1.85 29.77
C GLU A 56 10.58 1.13 30.66
N ASN A 57 9.65 1.87 31.26
CA ASN A 57 8.56 1.29 32.06
C ASN A 57 7.61 0.43 31.21
N LEU A 58 7.28 0.83 29.98
CA LEU A 58 6.48 0.01 29.05
C LEU A 58 7.18 -1.31 28.68
N TRP A 59 8.51 -1.29 28.52
CA TRP A 59 9.28 -2.52 28.29
C TRP A 59 9.38 -3.38 29.56
N ASN A 60 9.49 -2.76 30.73
CA ASN A 60 9.63 -3.46 32.02
C ASN A 60 8.31 -4.06 32.52
N GLU A 61 7.15 -3.40 32.32
CA GLU A 61 5.82 -3.96 32.60
C GLU A 61 5.51 -5.16 31.68
N SER A 62 6.04 -5.14 30.45
CA SER A 62 5.98 -6.31 29.55
C SER A 62 6.99 -7.41 29.93
N GLY A 63 7.90 -7.12 30.87
CA GLY A 63 9.01 -7.95 31.34
C GLY A 63 8.84 -8.56 32.72
N GLU A 64 7.66 -8.47 33.36
CA GLU A 64 7.37 -9.32 34.51
C GLU A 64 7.52 -10.80 34.08
N PRO A 65 8.32 -11.61 34.79
CA PRO A 65 8.29 -13.04 34.57
C PRO A 65 6.88 -13.50 34.93
N LEU A 66 6.11 -13.85 33.90
CA LEU A 66 4.82 -14.53 34.03
C LEU A 66 5.03 -15.91 34.69
N GLU A 67 5.37 -15.93 35.98
CA GLU A 67 5.27 -17.07 36.88
C GLU A 67 3.83 -17.29 37.37
N LYS A 68 2.87 -16.53 36.84
CA LYS A 68 1.49 -17.01 36.78
C LYS A 68 1.36 -17.78 35.49
N LYS A 69 1.20 -19.10 35.59
CA LYS A 69 0.78 -20.00 34.51
C LYS A 69 -0.44 -19.41 33.79
N LYS A 70 -0.23 -18.48 32.87
CA LYS A 70 -1.17 -18.19 31.80
C LYS A 70 -1.03 -19.39 30.89
N SER A 71 -1.80 -20.43 31.18
CA SER A 71 -2.09 -21.46 30.19
C SER A 71 -2.67 -20.71 29.02
N TRP A 72 -1.84 -20.49 28.00
CA TRP A 72 -2.30 -20.01 26.72
C TRP A 72 -3.45 -20.95 26.34
N TYR A 73 -4.67 -20.42 26.32
CA TYR A 73 -5.81 -21.15 25.77
C TYR A 73 -5.55 -21.25 24.28
N CYS A 74 -4.72 -22.22 23.89
CA CYS A 74 -4.78 -22.81 22.56
C CYS A 74 -6.17 -23.40 22.51
N GLY A 75 -7.11 -22.67 21.90
CA GLY A 75 -8.53 -23.00 21.94
C GLY A 75 -8.71 -24.49 21.74
N SER A 76 -9.53 -25.11 22.60
CA SER A 76 -9.63 -26.56 22.77
C SER A 76 -9.37 -27.24 21.43
N SER A 77 -8.16 -27.75 21.25
CA SER A 77 -7.80 -28.49 20.04
C SER A 77 -8.69 -29.71 20.07
N SER A 78 -9.87 -29.58 19.48
CA SER A 78 -10.79 -30.66 19.29
C SER A 78 -9.98 -31.62 18.44
N SER A 79 -9.59 -32.73 19.04
CA SER A 79 -8.76 -33.78 18.46
C SER A 79 -9.46 -34.51 17.31
N SER A 80 -10.45 -33.87 16.70
CA SER A 80 -11.18 -34.32 15.53
C SER A 80 -10.71 -33.62 14.26
N PHE A 81 -9.52 -33.01 14.25
CA PHE A 81 -8.82 -32.80 12.98
C PHE A 81 -8.41 -34.19 12.50
N ASP A 82 -9.37 -34.87 11.87
CA ASP A 82 -9.18 -36.06 11.05
C ASP A 82 -8.20 -35.61 9.97
N GLY A 83 -6.91 -35.84 10.21
CA GLY A 83 -5.81 -35.30 9.43
C GLY A 83 -5.84 -35.96 8.07
N GLY A 84 -6.77 -35.47 7.23
CA GLY A 84 -7.54 -36.20 6.24
C GLY A 84 -6.73 -37.23 5.47
N ASP A 85 -7.41 -38.28 5.00
CA ASP A 85 -6.75 -39.31 4.22
C ASP A 85 -5.89 -38.73 3.08
N ARG A 86 -4.89 -39.52 2.68
CA ARG A 86 -3.85 -39.07 1.75
C ARG A 86 -4.46 -38.56 0.44
N GLU A 87 -5.58 -39.13 0.05
CA GLU A 87 -6.39 -38.78 -1.10
C GLU A 87 -7.01 -37.39 -0.95
N THR A 88 -7.62 -37.07 0.21
CA THR A 88 -8.16 -35.74 0.52
C THR A 88 -7.06 -34.69 0.54
N ILE A 89 -5.90 -35.00 1.14
CA ILE A 89 -4.74 -34.10 1.13
C ILE A 89 -4.28 -33.84 -0.30
N SER A 90 -4.14 -34.89 -1.12
CA SER A 90 -3.70 -34.76 -2.51
C SER A 90 -4.70 -33.99 -3.38
N ALA A 91 -6.00 -34.16 -3.16
CA ALA A 91 -7.04 -33.39 -3.83
C ALA A 91 -6.98 -31.90 -3.44
N MET A 92 -6.77 -31.60 -2.16
CA MET A 92 -6.59 -30.22 -1.69
C MET A 92 -5.33 -29.58 -2.26
N GLU A 93 -4.20 -30.29 -2.28
CA GLU A 93 -2.95 -29.83 -2.89
C GLU A 93 -3.12 -29.53 -4.39
N SER A 94 -3.81 -30.41 -5.11
CA SER A 94 -4.13 -30.21 -6.53
C SER A 94 -5.02 -28.99 -6.75
N LYS A 95 -6.02 -28.78 -5.87
CA LYS A 95 -6.88 -27.60 -5.91
C LYS A 95 -6.12 -26.31 -5.61
N ILE A 96 -5.19 -26.33 -4.66
CA ILE A 96 -4.30 -25.20 -4.35
C ILE A 96 -3.41 -24.89 -5.56
N ALA A 97 -2.82 -25.90 -6.20
CA ALA A 97 -2.01 -25.71 -7.39
C ALA A 97 -2.81 -25.09 -8.55
N TYR A 98 -4.04 -25.57 -8.78
CA TYR A 98 -4.94 -25.01 -9.79
C TYR A 98 -5.27 -23.54 -9.52
N LEU A 99 -5.72 -23.22 -8.30
CA LEU A 99 -6.08 -21.85 -7.93
C LEU A 99 -4.87 -20.91 -8.01
N ASN A 100 -3.69 -21.38 -7.64
CA ASN A 100 -2.47 -20.59 -7.77
C ASN A 100 -2.14 -20.28 -9.25
N ALA A 101 -2.32 -21.24 -10.16
CA ALA A 101 -2.13 -21.02 -11.59
C ALA A 101 -3.18 -20.04 -12.15
N GLU A 102 -4.43 -20.16 -11.71
CA GLU A 102 -5.50 -19.25 -12.09
C GLU A 102 -5.24 -17.81 -11.61
N LEU A 103 -4.77 -17.64 -10.37
CA LEU A 103 -4.38 -16.33 -9.84
C LEU A 103 -3.27 -15.68 -10.65
N VAL A 104 -2.25 -16.45 -11.06
CA VAL A 104 -1.19 -15.93 -11.94
C VAL A 104 -1.74 -15.50 -13.28
N ALA A 105 -2.62 -16.30 -13.90
CA ALA A 105 -3.23 -15.96 -15.17
C ALA A 105 -4.14 -14.71 -15.06
N VAL A 106 -4.85 -14.53 -13.94
CA VAL A 106 -5.65 -13.33 -13.67
C VAL A 106 -4.73 -12.11 -13.52
N ALA A 107 -3.63 -12.22 -12.78
CA ALA A 107 -2.67 -11.12 -12.61
C ALA A 107 -2.07 -10.66 -13.95
N GLU A 108 -1.73 -11.59 -14.86
CA GLU A 108 -1.25 -11.24 -16.20
C GLU A 108 -2.33 -10.55 -17.04
N ARG A 109 -3.58 -11.01 -16.95
CA ARG A 109 -4.72 -10.38 -17.65
C ARG A 109 -4.99 -8.97 -17.13
N GLU A 110 -4.91 -8.75 -15.81
CA GLU A 110 -5.08 -7.43 -15.21
C GLU A 110 -3.96 -6.47 -15.64
N LYS A 111 -2.70 -6.91 -15.60
CA LYS A 111 -1.57 -6.10 -16.09
C LYS A 111 -1.76 -5.66 -17.54
N LYS A 112 -2.22 -6.56 -18.40
CA LYS A 112 -2.52 -6.24 -19.81
C LYS A 112 -3.69 -5.25 -19.95
N ARG A 113 -4.65 -5.25 -19.01
CA ARG A 113 -5.76 -4.30 -18.98
C ARG A 113 -5.27 -2.92 -18.55
N GLU A 114 -4.44 -2.86 -17.52
CA GLU A 114 -3.82 -1.63 -17.01
C GLU A 114 -2.95 -0.95 -18.07
N GLU A 115 -2.14 -1.71 -18.81
CA GLU A 115 -1.34 -1.17 -19.93
C GLU A 115 -2.21 -0.56 -21.04
N ARG A 116 -3.36 -1.16 -21.33
CA ARG A 116 -4.32 -0.63 -22.32
C ARG A 116 -5.00 0.63 -21.82
N GLU A 117 -5.28 0.71 -20.53
CA GLU A 117 -5.90 1.88 -19.90
C GLU A 117 -4.94 3.07 -19.89
N LYS A 118 -3.68 2.84 -19.52
CA LYS A 118 -2.63 3.86 -19.58
C LYS A 118 -2.45 4.45 -20.98
N LYS A 119 -2.48 3.60 -22.02
CA LYS A 119 -2.43 4.08 -23.42
C LYS A 119 -3.62 4.99 -23.77
N ARG A 120 -4.83 4.64 -23.32
CA ARG A 120 -6.02 5.49 -23.52
C ARG A 120 -5.92 6.80 -22.75
N GLU A 121 -5.39 6.80 -21.55
CA GLU A 121 -5.16 8.04 -20.79
C GLU A 121 -4.14 8.95 -21.47
N GLU A 122 -3.07 8.40 -22.02
CA GLU A 122 -2.08 9.15 -22.81
C GLU A 122 -2.70 9.77 -24.06
N GLU A 123 -3.53 9.03 -24.80
CA GLU A 123 -4.29 9.54 -25.97
C GLU A 123 -5.25 10.66 -25.57
N ILE A 124 -6.00 10.49 -24.48
CA ILE A 124 -6.90 11.52 -23.95
C ILE A 124 -6.11 12.76 -23.53
N ALA A 125 -4.96 12.60 -22.89
CA ALA A 125 -4.10 13.71 -22.49
C ALA A 125 -3.53 14.46 -23.72
N ALA A 126 -3.15 13.75 -24.78
CA ALA A 126 -2.71 14.35 -26.03
C ALA A 126 -3.84 15.15 -26.71
N ALA A 127 -5.03 14.56 -26.83
CA ALA A 127 -6.21 15.22 -27.40
C ALA A 127 -6.61 16.48 -26.61
N LYS A 128 -6.55 16.43 -25.27
CA LYS A 128 -6.82 17.61 -24.42
C LYS A 128 -5.83 18.75 -24.68
N LYS A 129 -4.54 18.44 -24.87
CA LYS A 129 -3.53 19.46 -25.22
C LYS A 129 -3.82 20.09 -26.59
N GLU A 130 -4.22 19.29 -27.57
CA GLU A 130 -4.57 19.77 -28.90
C GLU A 130 -5.81 20.67 -28.88
N ILE A 131 -6.87 20.26 -28.17
CA ILE A 131 -8.06 21.09 -27.94
C ILE A 131 -7.69 22.42 -27.28
N PHE A 132 -6.84 22.38 -26.25
CA PHE A 132 -6.37 23.58 -25.57
C PHE A 132 -5.63 24.51 -26.53
N PHE A 133 -4.72 23.97 -27.36
CA PHE A 133 -3.99 24.76 -28.34
C PHE A 133 -4.90 25.40 -29.39
N LEU A 134 -5.88 24.65 -29.89
CA LEU A 134 -6.89 25.17 -30.82
C LEU A 134 -7.74 26.27 -30.17
N HIS A 135 -8.13 26.11 -28.91
CA HIS A 135 -8.90 27.11 -28.17
C HIS A 135 -8.13 28.41 -27.99
N VAL A 136 -6.83 28.33 -27.64
CA VAL A 136 -5.94 29.50 -27.55
C VAL A 136 -5.79 30.17 -28.92
N ARG A 137 -5.59 29.40 -29.99
CA ARG A 137 -5.47 29.93 -31.35
C ARG A 137 -6.75 30.65 -31.80
N LEU A 138 -7.92 30.08 -31.51
CA LEU A 138 -9.22 30.69 -31.79
C LEU A 138 -9.40 32.00 -31.01
N ALA A 139 -9.02 32.03 -29.73
CA ALA A 139 -9.09 33.25 -28.92
C ALA A 139 -8.19 34.38 -29.46
N VAL A 140 -7.01 34.04 -29.97
CA VAL A 140 -6.11 35.01 -30.64
C VAL A 140 -6.73 35.53 -31.94
N MET A 141 -7.29 34.65 -32.78
CA MET A 141 -7.93 35.07 -34.03
C MET A 141 -9.17 35.94 -33.79
N ASN A 142 -9.98 35.64 -32.77
CA ASN A 142 -11.14 36.44 -32.42
C ASN A 142 -10.77 37.83 -31.90
N ARG A 143 -9.64 37.99 -31.19
CA ARG A 143 -9.14 39.33 -30.80
C ARG A 143 -8.67 40.18 -31.98
N GLN A 144 -8.18 39.55 -33.04
CA GLN A 144 -7.71 40.25 -34.24
C GLN A 144 -8.85 40.73 -35.15
N GLY A 145 -10.07 40.20 -34.96
CA GLY A 145 -11.28 40.63 -35.68
C GLY A 145 -11.91 41.93 -35.15
N ASP A 146 -11.72 42.26 -33.87
CA ASP A 146 -12.32 43.46 -33.24
C ASP A 146 -11.52 44.75 -33.46
N GLU A 147 -10.28 44.68 -33.95
CA GLU A 147 -9.46 45.87 -34.20
C GLU A 147 -9.61 46.44 -35.63
N ASN A 148 -10.33 45.76 -36.53
CA ASN A 148 -10.47 46.20 -37.93
C ASN A 148 -11.76 46.98 -38.26
N ASP A 149 -12.61 47.28 -37.27
CA ASP A 149 -13.85 48.06 -37.50
C ASP A 149 -13.75 49.51 -37.00
N LYS A 150 -12.58 50.13 -37.18
CA LYS A 150 -12.37 51.58 -36.99
C LYS A 150 -11.55 52.16 -38.14
N SER A 151 -11.96 51.91 -39.37
CA SER A 151 -11.51 52.70 -40.50
C SER A 151 -12.61 53.64 -40.98
N ASN A 152 -12.38 54.90 -40.63
CA ASN A 152 -12.74 56.10 -41.38
C ASN A 152 -14.20 56.59 -41.34
N LYS A 153 -14.43 57.58 -40.46
CA LYS A 153 -15.35 58.68 -40.77
C LYS A 153 -14.78 59.98 -40.24
N GLU A 154 -13.69 60.44 -40.87
CA GLU A 154 -13.44 61.87 -40.97
C GLU A 154 -14.52 62.45 -41.88
N SER A 155 -15.42 63.25 -41.31
CA SER A 155 -16.16 64.26 -42.08
C SER A 155 -15.80 65.61 -41.48
N GLU A 156 -14.86 66.27 -42.15
CA GLU A 156 -14.53 67.69 -42.00
C GLU A 156 -15.78 68.57 -42.23
N GLY A 157 -15.77 69.71 -41.53
CA GLY A 157 -16.22 71.04 -41.98
C GLY A 157 -17.71 71.22 -42.32
N ASP A 158 -18.45 72.06 -41.59
CA ASP A 158 -18.46 73.54 -41.67
C ASP A 158 -19.63 73.99 -42.55
N GLU A 159 -20.53 74.80 -41.99
CA GLU A 159 -21.05 76.04 -42.59
C GLU A 159 -22.18 76.63 -41.71
N GLU A 160 -21.91 77.87 -41.27
CA GLU A 160 -22.78 79.00 -40.81
C GLU A 160 -23.78 78.85 -39.65
#